data_AF-A0A8K0EZE4-F1
#
_entry.id   AF-A0A8K0EZE4-F1
#
_cell.length_a   1.000
_cell.length_b   1.000
_cell.length_c   1.000
_cell.angle_alpha   90.00
_cell.angle_beta   90.00
_cell.angle_gamma   90.00
#
_symmetry.space_group_name_H-M   'P 1'
#
loop_
_entity.id
_entity.type
_entity.pdbx_description
1 polymer ?
#
loop_
_entity_poly.entity_id
_entity_poly.type
_entity_poly.pdbx_seq_one_letter_code
_entity_poly.pdbx_strand_id
1 'polypeptide(L)'
;MYTRVRLSCVLGLALNLTDFSPVEVAQHAELKVQILYSILRPILDRLLPLKKGKVTSQDKAWITPRIKGLIAERQKAFMLGDTSGYNKLRNKVQYCLKRAKRSFFKKEVGQMKPGGTHWFSTVKALIGASKPRGNSMPATAADTSAQCESFTKHFASVWSSVNSVIPSPMEVADQLSHQTIPELSIGQVKAQLKRVNPRKATGGDHIPPWVLSNFHEELAPVMCNIYNACLQQGVFPMKWKEELGWYPYRRHQSQRDQRNSDASP
;
A
#
# COMPACT_ATOMS: atom_id res chain seq x y z
N MET A 1 8.39 14.37 -12.92
CA MET A 1 9.40 14.92 -12.00
C MET A 1 8.96 16.27 -11.47
N TYR A 2 8.71 17.29 -12.30
CA TYR A 2 8.22 18.62 -11.84
C TYR A 2 6.92 18.62 -11.01
N THR A 3 5.97 17.72 -11.30
CA THR A 3 4.71 17.65 -10.52
C THR A 3 4.91 17.11 -9.12
N ARG A 4 5.76 16.08 -8.94
CA ARG A 4 5.95 15.39 -7.64
C ARG A 4 6.65 16.27 -6.60
N VAL A 5 7.60 17.11 -7.02
CA VAL A 5 8.34 18.03 -6.12
C VAL A 5 7.45 19.18 -5.67
N ARG A 6 6.65 19.77 -6.57
CA ARG A 6 5.67 20.79 -6.17
C ARG A 6 4.62 20.22 -5.23
N LEU A 7 4.12 19.01 -5.52
CA LEU A 7 3.13 18.32 -4.68
C LEU A 7 3.67 18.01 -3.28
N SER A 8 4.95 17.61 -3.15
CA SER A 8 5.54 17.40 -1.83
C SER A 8 5.68 18.69 -1.02
N CYS A 9 6.07 19.80 -1.65
CA CYS A 9 6.18 21.08 -0.95
C CYS A 9 4.81 21.61 -0.49
N VAL A 10 3.78 21.54 -1.35
CA VAL A 10 2.42 21.98 -0.98
C VAL A 10 1.83 21.12 0.12
N LEU A 11 2.05 19.80 0.07
CA LEU A 11 1.59 18.91 1.14
C LEU A 11 2.31 19.16 2.46
N GLY A 12 3.63 19.39 2.45
CA GLY A 12 4.37 19.74 3.66
C GLY A 12 3.87 21.04 4.30
N LEU A 13 3.63 22.08 3.48
CA LEU A 13 3.01 23.32 3.95
C LEU A 13 1.62 23.09 4.53
N ALA A 14 0.79 22.29 3.85
CA ALA A 14 -0.55 21.99 4.33
C ALA A 14 -0.51 21.26 5.68
N LEU A 15 0.35 20.26 5.85
CA LEU A 15 0.52 19.52 7.11
C LEU A 15 1.03 20.44 8.23
N ASN A 16 1.97 21.33 7.94
CA ASN A 16 2.52 22.24 8.95
C ASN A 16 1.52 23.34 9.38
N LEU A 17 0.58 23.72 8.51
CA LEU A 17 -0.50 24.66 8.83
C LEU A 17 -1.74 23.98 9.42
N THR A 18 -1.77 22.66 9.46
CA THR A 18 -2.90 21.91 9.98
C THR A 18 -2.81 21.83 11.49
N ASP A 19 -3.90 22.18 12.17
CA ASP A 19 -4.01 22.01 13.61
C ASP A 19 -4.32 20.54 13.95
N PHE A 20 -3.39 19.90 14.67
CA PHE A 20 -3.53 18.54 15.19
C PHE A 20 -3.87 18.49 16.69
N SER A 21 -4.02 19.64 17.36
CA SER A 21 -4.43 19.70 18.77
C SER A 21 -5.71 18.90 19.08
N PRO A 22 -6.73 18.80 18.19
CA PRO A 22 -7.88 17.93 18.43
C PRO A 22 -7.53 16.45 18.64
N VAL A 23 -6.43 15.97 18.05
CA VAL A 23 -5.94 14.60 18.25
C VAL A 23 -5.32 14.46 19.64
N GLU A 24 -4.59 15.47 20.11
CA GLU A 24 -3.94 15.45 21.42
C GLU A 24 -4.97 15.47 22.57
N VAL A 25 -6.05 16.25 22.42
CA VAL A 25 -7.13 16.40 23.42
C VAL A 25 -7.98 15.15 23.57
N ALA A 26 -8.18 14.37 22.49
CA ALA A 26 -9.02 13.17 22.56
C ALA A 26 -8.44 12.14 23.54
N GLN A 27 -9.29 11.52 24.37
CA GLN A 27 -8.81 10.61 25.43
C GLN A 27 -8.49 9.22 24.90
N HIS A 28 -9.32 8.65 24.02
CA HIS A 28 -9.20 7.26 23.58
C HIS A 28 -8.38 7.10 22.31
N ALA A 29 -7.52 6.08 22.27
CA ALA A 29 -6.66 5.79 21.11
C ALA A 29 -7.45 5.65 19.78
N GLU A 30 -8.63 5.03 19.85
CA GLU A 30 -9.54 4.89 18.70
C GLU A 30 -10.00 6.26 18.17
N LEU A 31 -10.47 7.15 19.05
CA LEU A 31 -10.91 8.48 18.68
C LEU A 31 -9.77 9.33 18.12
N LYS A 32 -8.56 9.24 18.70
CA LYS A 32 -7.37 9.93 18.20
C LYS A 32 -7.09 9.57 16.73
N VAL A 33 -7.15 8.29 16.38
CA VAL A 33 -6.95 7.84 14.99
C VAL A 33 -8.09 8.25 14.07
N GLN A 34 -9.32 8.22 14.54
CA GLN A 34 -10.46 8.68 13.75
C GLN A 34 -10.35 10.17 13.40
N ILE A 35 -9.96 11.01 14.37
CA ILE A 35 -9.73 12.45 14.18
C ILE A 35 -8.53 12.69 13.24
N LEU A 36 -7.42 11.98 13.44
CA LEU A 36 -6.27 12.09 12.53
C LEU A 36 -6.69 11.81 11.08
N TYR A 37 -7.48 10.75 10.85
CA TYR A 37 -7.92 10.38 9.51
C TYR A 37 -8.96 11.35 8.94
N SER A 38 -9.84 11.94 9.76
CA SER A 38 -10.81 12.94 9.30
C SER A 38 -10.13 14.24 8.84
N ILE A 39 -8.99 14.59 9.43
CA ILE A 39 -8.17 15.74 9.05
C ILE A 39 -7.31 15.41 7.82
N LEU A 40 -6.60 14.27 7.85
CA LEU A 40 -5.58 13.96 6.87
C LEU A 40 -6.16 13.55 5.51
N ARG A 41 -7.26 12.79 5.48
CA ARG A 41 -7.83 12.27 4.22
C ARG A 41 -8.30 13.40 3.28
N PRO A 42 -9.06 14.42 3.72
CA PRO A 42 -9.44 15.54 2.84
C PRO A 42 -8.25 16.30 2.26
N ILE A 43 -7.18 16.48 3.04
CA ILE A 43 -5.94 17.12 2.57
C ILE A 43 -5.30 16.28 1.48
N LEU A 44 -5.18 14.97 1.71
CA LEU A 44 -4.62 14.03 0.73
C LEU A 44 -5.50 13.93 -0.53
N ASP A 45 -6.82 13.86 -0.41
CA ASP A 45 -7.71 13.75 -1.57
C ASP A 45 -7.66 15.01 -2.45
N ARG A 46 -7.56 16.19 -1.83
CA ARG A 46 -7.44 17.47 -2.53
C ARG A 46 -6.09 17.62 -3.24
N LEU A 47 -5.00 17.25 -2.57
CA LEU A 47 -3.65 17.48 -3.07
C LEU A 47 -3.12 16.31 -3.92
N LEU A 48 -3.54 15.08 -3.63
CA LEU A 48 -3.05 13.84 -4.23
C LEU A 48 -4.21 13.00 -4.81
N PRO A 49 -5.00 13.54 -5.76
CA PRO A 49 -6.13 12.80 -6.31
C PRO A 49 -5.66 11.50 -6.97
N LEU A 50 -6.23 10.38 -6.52
CA LEU A 50 -5.96 9.06 -7.07
C LEU A 50 -6.49 8.97 -8.50
N LYS A 51 -5.58 8.72 -9.46
CA LYS A 51 -5.94 8.49 -10.86
C LYS A 51 -5.75 7.01 -11.21
N LYS A 52 -6.84 6.35 -11.60
CA LYS A 52 -6.80 4.98 -12.13
C LYS A 52 -6.29 5.01 -13.56
N GLY A 53 -5.37 4.11 -13.89
CA GLY A 53 -4.83 3.96 -15.25
C GLY A 53 -4.59 2.49 -15.59
N LYS A 54 -4.99 2.07 -16.79
CA LYS A 54 -4.73 0.72 -17.28
C LYS A 54 -3.28 0.61 -17.77
N VAL A 55 -2.52 -0.28 -17.15
CA VAL A 55 -1.20 -0.72 -17.62
C VAL A 55 -1.36 -2.14 -18.13
N THR A 56 -0.96 -2.38 -19.38
CA THR A 56 -1.06 -3.67 -20.05
C THR A 56 0.35 -4.25 -20.16
N SER A 57 0.48 -5.59 -20.05
CA SER A 57 1.78 -6.28 -20.18
C SER A 57 2.49 -6.02 -21.53
N GLN A 58 1.72 -5.68 -22.57
CA GLN A 58 2.22 -5.33 -23.91
C GLN A 58 2.72 -3.88 -24.03
N ASP A 59 2.52 -3.04 -23.00
CA ASP A 59 3.03 -1.68 -23.03
C ASP A 59 4.56 -1.69 -23.01
N LYS A 60 5.16 -1.01 -23.99
CA LYS A 60 6.62 -0.82 -24.00
C LYS A 60 7.03 -0.08 -22.73
N ALA A 61 8.18 -0.44 -22.14
CA ALA A 61 8.62 0.08 -20.84
C ALA A 61 8.75 1.62 -20.76
N TRP A 62 8.92 2.32 -21.88
CA TRP A 62 8.93 3.79 -21.93
C TRP A 62 7.54 4.44 -22.10
N ILE A 63 6.47 3.66 -22.29
CA ILE A 63 5.09 4.14 -22.37
C ILE A 63 4.52 4.27 -20.96
N THR A 64 4.73 5.46 -20.37
CA THR A 64 4.22 5.76 -19.04
C THR A 64 2.72 6.14 -19.07
N PRO A 65 1.98 5.98 -17.95
CA PRO A 65 0.59 6.43 -17.85
C PRO A 65 0.39 7.90 -18.24
N ARG A 66 1.38 8.76 -17.94
CA ARG A 66 1.39 10.17 -18.37
C ARG A 66 1.39 10.33 -19.89
N ILE A 67 2.16 9.51 -20.60
CA ILE A 67 2.20 9.54 -22.07
C ILE A 67 0.87 9.03 -22.64
N LYS A 68 0.30 7.97 -22.07
CA LYS A 68 -1.05 7.50 -22.45
C LYS A 68 -2.11 8.58 -22.26
N GLY A 69 -2.07 9.31 -21.14
CA GLY A 69 -2.96 10.46 -20.90
C GLY A 69 -2.83 11.54 -21.97
N LEU A 70 -1.59 11.93 -22.32
CA LEU A 70 -1.34 12.90 -23.40
C LEU A 70 -1.79 12.40 -24.78
N ILE A 71 -1.67 11.10 -25.06
CA ILE A 71 -2.19 10.48 -26.28
C ILE A 71 -3.72 10.57 -26.32
N ALA A 72 -4.39 10.29 -25.20
CA ALA A 72 -5.84 10.40 -25.08
C ALA A 72 -6.33 11.86 -25.25
N GLU A 73 -5.68 12.83 -24.60
CA GLU A 73 -5.96 14.26 -24.77
C GLU A 73 -5.79 14.69 -26.23
N ARG A 74 -4.70 14.26 -26.89
CA ARG A 74 -4.47 14.52 -28.31
C ARG A 74 -5.59 13.94 -29.18
N GLN A 75 -6.02 12.71 -28.89
CA GLN A 75 -7.11 12.07 -29.63
C GLN A 75 -8.43 12.81 -29.41
N LYS A 76 -8.69 13.29 -28.20
CA LYS A 76 -9.85 14.13 -27.90
C LYS A 76 -9.84 15.44 -28.70
N ALA A 77 -8.69 16.13 -28.76
CA ALA A 77 -8.55 17.35 -29.56
C ALA A 77 -8.79 17.09 -31.06
N PHE A 78 -8.33 15.94 -31.58
CA PHE A 78 -8.62 15.52 -32.95
C PHE A 78 -10.12 15.30 -33.19
N MET A 79 -10.79 14.59 -32.29
CA MET A 79 -12.24 14.33 -32.40
C MET A 79 -13.08 15.62 -32.30
N LEU A 80 -12.60 16.63 -31.56
CA LEU A 80 -13.25 17.94 -31.42
C LEU A 80 -12.93 18.91 -32.57
N GLY A 81 -12.11 18.53 -33.56
CA GLY A 81 -11.72 19.41 -34.66
C GLY A 81 -10.74 20.54 -34.27
N ASP A 82 -10.22 20.56 -33.04
CA ASP A 82 -9.27 21.56 -32.56
C ASP A 82 -7.87 21.28 -33.13
N THR A 83 -7.59 21.88 -34.28
CA THR A 83 -6.33 21.69 -35.02
C THR A 83 -5.13 22.28 -34.27
N SER A 84 -5.32 23.42 -33.59
CA SER A 84 -4.26 24.10 -32.83
C SER A 84 -3.89 23.31 -31.57
N GLY A 85 -4.89 22.89 -30.78
CA GLY A 85 -4.67 22.05 -29.61
C GLY A 85 -4.12 20.68 -29.96
N TYR A 86 -4.58 20.07 -31.06
CA TYR A 86 -4.03 18.83 -31.59
C TYR A 86 -2.53 18.96 -31.90
N ASN A 87 -2.12 20.00 -32.65
CA ASN A 87 -0.72 20.20 -33.02
C ASN A 87 0.18 20.40 -31.80
N LYS A 88 -0.28 21.19 -30.82
CA LYS A 88 0.43 21.37 -29.53
C LYS A 88 0.58 20.04 -28.79
N LEU A 89 -0.49 19.26 -28.67
CA LEU A 89 -0.48 17.97 -27.97
C LEU A 89 0.35 16.92 -28.72
N ARG A 90 0.31 16.90 -30.06
CA ARG A 90 1.16 16.04 -30.90
C ARG A 90 2.64 16.29 -30.62
N ASN A 91 3.07 17.54 -30.65
CA ASN A 91 4.46 17.91 -30.37
C ASN A 91 4.87 17.55 -28.94
N LYS A 92 3.98 17.79 -27.96
CA LYS A 92 4.18 17.43 -26.55
C LYS A 92 4.31 15.92 -26.34
N VAL A 93 3.47 15.11 -27.01
CA VAL A 93 3.56 13.64 -26.99
C VAL A 93 4.88 13.19 -27.59
N GLN A 94 5.26 13.69 -28.77
CA GLN A 94 6.53 13.32 -29.43
C GLN A 94 7.74 13.65 -28.56
N TYR A 95 7.79 14.85 -27.98
CA TYR A 95 8.85 15.25 -27.05
C TYR A 95 8.93 14.31 -25.84
N CYS A 96 7.79 14.04 -25.19
CA CYS A 96 7.75 13.16 -24.03
C CYS A 96 8.18 11.72 -24.38
N LEU A 97 7.77 11.22 -25.56
CA LEU A 97 8.14 9.89 -26.04
C LEU A 97 9.64 9.80 -26.34
N LYS A 98 10.21 10.78 -27.05
CA LYS A 98 11.65 10.85 -27.32
C LYS A 98 12.45 10.89 -26.02
N ARG A 99 12.00 11.66 -25.03
CA ARG A 99 12.65 11.76 -23.72
C ARG A 99 12.57 10.45 -22.93
N ALA A 100 11.40 9.82 -22.89
CA ALA A 100 11.18 8.56 -22.18
C ALA A 100 12.01 7.42 -22.79
N LYS A 101 12.02 7.31 -24.12
CA LYS A 101 12.88 6.34 -24.84
C LYS A 101 14.36 6.56 -24.50
N ARG A 102 14.89 7.78 -24.66
CA ARG A 102 16.29 8.09 -24.33
C ARG A 102 16.65 7.73 -22.88
N SER A 103 15.79 8.08 -21.93
CA SER A 103 16.03 7.74 -20.52
C SER A 103 15.99 6.25 -20.26
N PHE A 104 15.13 5.50 -20.95
CA PHE A 104 15.06 4.04 -20.84
C PHE A 104 16.35 3.42 -21.37
N PHE A 105 16.74 3.71 -22.61
CA PHE A 105 17.96 3.16 -23.21
C PHE A 105 19.23 3.55 -22.45
N LYS A 106 19.34 4.80 -21.97
CA LYS A 106 20.48 5.24 -21.14
C LYS A 106 20.62 4.43 -19.84
N LYS A 107 19.51 4.06 -19.21
CA LYS A 107 19.50 3.34 -17.93
C LYS A 107 19.62 1.84 -18.11
N GLU A 108 18.77 1.26 -18.95
CA GLU A 108 18.69 -0.19 -19.14
C GLU A 108 19.82 -0.70 -20.03
N VAL A 109 20.00 -0.13 -21.23
CA VAL A 109 20.99 -0.65 -22.19
C VAL A 109 22.39 -0.14 -21.88
N GLY A 110 22.53 1.10 -21.38
CA GLY A 110 23.82 1.70 -21.06
C GLY A 110 24.50 1.17 -19.79
N GLN A 111 23.75 0.53 -18.88
CA GLN A 111 24.29 0.01 -17.60
C GLN A 111 24.29 -1.52 -17.53
N MET A 112 23.73 -2.22 -18.52
CA MET A 112 23.72 -3.67 -18.56
C MET A 112 24.99 -4.25 -19.15
N LYS A 113 25.47 -5.34 -18.55
CA LYS A 113 26.48 -6.19 -19.18
C LYS A 113 25.85 -6.93 -20.37
N PRO A 114 26.40 -6.80 -21.59
CA PRO A 114 25.97 -7.59 -22.73
C PRO A 114 26.09 -9.10 -22.43
N GLY A 115 25.13 -9.91 -22.89
CA GLY A 115 25.19 -11.38 -22.78
C GLY A 115 24.65 -11.99 -21.48
N GLY A 116 24.24 -11.18 -20.48
CA GLY A 116 23.61 -11.70 -19.26
C GLY A 116 22.13 -12.09 -19.43
N THR A 117 21.59 -12.91 -18.52
CA THR A 117 20.17 -13.32 -18.51
C THR A 117 19.20 -12.13 -18.55
N HIS A 118 19.53 -11.06 -17.81
CA HIS A 118 18.75 -9.82 -17.79
C HIS A 118 18.80 -9.06 -19.13
N TRP A 119 19.91 -9.14 -19.85
CA TRP A 119 20.04 -8.53 -21.19
C TRP A 119 19.12 -9.26 -22.18
N PHE A 120 19.16 -10.59 -22.23
CA PHE A 120 18.30 -11.39 -23.11
C PHE A 120 16.81 -11.22 -22.78
N SER A 121 16.43 -11.16 -21.49
CA SER A 121 15.03 -10.92 -21.10
C SER A 121 14.55 -9.53 -21.52
N THR A 122 15.40 -8.51 -21.36
CA THR A 122 15.11 -7.13 -21.78
C THR A 122 14.96 -7.03 -23.29
N VAL A 123 15.85 -7.64 -24.07
CA VAL A 123 15.75 -7.68 -25.54
C VAL A 123 14.48 -8.39 -26.00
N LYS A 124 14.14 -9.55 -25.42
CA LYS A 124 12.89 -10.26 -25.72
C LYS A 124 11.66 -9.42 -25.42
N ALA A 125 11.66 -8.66 -24.33
CA ALA A 125 10.59 -7.72 -24.01
C ALA A 125 10.49 -6.55 -25.02
N LEU A 126 11.63 -6.05 -25.51
CA LEU A 126 11.68 -4.95 -26.48
C LEU A 126 11.12 -5.30 -27.86
N ILE A 127 11.38 -6.52 -28.31
CA ILE A 127 10.91 -7.03 -29.61
C ILE A 127 9.51 -7.65 -29.52
N GLY A 128 8.89 -7.70 -28.33
CA GLY A 128 7.58 -8.30 -28.12
C GLY A 128 7.58 -9.84 -28.14
N ALA A 129 8.75 -10.48 -28.03
CA ALA A 129 8.91 -11.94 -27.98
C ALA A 129 8.86 -12.49 -26.54
N SER A 130 8.46 -11.68 -25.56
CA SER A 130 8.25 -12.16 -24.20
C SER A 130 7.05 -13.11 -24.17
N LYS A 131 7.27 -14.35 -23.71
CA LYS A 131 6.16 -15.29 -23.47
C LYS A 131 5.17 -14.64 -22.50
N PRO A 132 3.85 -14.70 -22.74
CA PRO A 132 2.88 -14.33 -21.73
C PRO A 132 3.17 -15.15 -20.47
N ARG A 133 3.29 -14.48 -19.33
CA ARG A 133 3.29 -15.16 -18.03
C ARG A 133 1.88 -15.67 -17.77
N GLY A 134 1.54 -16.77 -18.43
CA GLY A 134 0.42 -17.61 -18.03
C GLY A 134 0.83 -18.30 -16.73
N ASN A 135 0.45 -17.73 -15.59
CA ASN A 135 0.31 -18.51 -14.36
C ASN A 135 -0.97 -19.35 -14.51
N SER A 136 -1.00 -20.26 -15.47
CA SER A 136 -1.92 -21.39 -15.42
C SER A 136 -1.21 -22.45 -14.59
N MET A 137 -1.42 -22.40 -13.28
CA MET A 137 -1.33 -23.64 -12.50
C MET A 137 -2.31 -24.61 -13.16
N PRO A 138 -1.89 -25.82 -13.58
CA PRO A 138 -2.85 -26.85 -13.91
C PRO A 138 -3.65 -27.12 -12.64
N ALA A 139 -4.90 -26.67 -12.61
CA ALA A 139 -5.83 -26.97 -11.55
C ALA A 139 -6.25 -28.44 -11.70
N THR A 140 -5.43 -29.36 -11.21
CA THR A 140 -5.91 -30.69 -10.85
C THR A 140 -6.68 -30.55 -9.53
N ALA A 141 -7.96 -30.21 -9.65
CA ALA A 141 -8.88 -29.90 -8.55
C ALA A 141 -9.20 -31.11 -7.63
N ALA A 142 -8.54 -32.25 -7.81
CA ALA A 142 -8.85 -33.48 -7.09
C ALA A 142 -8.10 -33.62 -5.74
N ASP A 143 -6.96 -32.94 -5.54
CA ASP A 143 -6.06 -33.22 -4.41
C ASP A 143 -5.77 -32.03 -3.49
N THR A 144 -6.39 -30.87 -3.76
CA THR A 144 -6.05 -29.62 -3.06
C THR A 144 -6.38 -29.69 -1.56
N SER A 145 -7.46 -30.39 -1.17
CA SER A 145 -7.83 -30.53 0.25
C SER A 145 -6.84 -31.39 1.02
N ALA A 146 -6.44 -32.55 0.47
CA ALA A 146 -5.48 -33.45 1.11
C ALA A 146 -4.08 -32.79 1.22
N GLN A 147 -3.68 -32.02 0.19
CA GLN A 147 -2.45 -31.23 0.23
C GLN A 147 -2.53 -30.11 1.28
N CYS A 148 -3.65 -29.37 1.36
CA CYS A 148 -3.84 -28.34 2.39
C CYS A 148 -3.81 -28.92 3.81
N GLU A 149 -4.42 -30.10 4.02
CA GLU A 149 -4.37 -30.81 5.30
C GLU A 149 -2.97 -31.30 5.64
N SER A 150 -2.24 -31.83 4.66
CA SER A 150 -0.84 -32.24 4.83
C SER A 150 0.06 -31.04 5.19
N PHE A 151 -0.10 -29.91 4.50
CA PHE A 151 0.57 -28.65 4.84
C PHE A 151 0.20 -28.17 6.25
N THR A 152 -1.08 -28.19 6.60
CA THR A 152 -1.55 -27.78 7.93
C THR A 152 -0.95 -28.67 9.02
N LYS A 153 -0.92 -30.00 8.82
CA LYS A 153 -0.30 -30.95 9.75
C LYS A 153 1.21 -30.75 9.85
N HIS A 154 1.88 -30.48 8.74
CA HIS A 154 3.32 -30.18 8.72
C HIS A 154 3.65 -28.89 9.48
N PHE A 155 2.90 -27.80 9.25
CA PHE A 155 3.10 -26.57 10.01
C PHE A 155 2.76 -26.76 11.49
N ALA A 156 1.68 -27.48 11.80
CA ALA A 156 1.31 -27.80 13.16
C ALA A 156 2.38 -28.65 13.86
N SER A 157 3.01 -29.62 13.19
CA SER A 157 4.06 -30.46 13.78
C SER A 157 5.37 -29.70 14.00
N VAL A 158 5.71 -28.77 13.11
CA VAL A 158 6.87 -27.88 13.26
C VAL A 158 6.65 -26.88 14.41
N TRP A 159 5.40 -26.44 14.63
CA TRP A 159 5.08 -25.45 15.67
C TRP A 159 4.62 -26.07 17.00
N SER A 160 4.20 -27.33 17.02
CA SER A 160 3.79 -28.02 18.26
C SER A 160 4.95 -28.19 19.24
N SER A 161 6.19 -28.29 18.73
CA SER A 161 7.40 -28.30 19.56
C SER A 161 7.76 -26.92 20.14
N VAL A 162 7.21 -25.83 19.56
CA VAL A 162 7.41 -24.44 20.00
C VAL A 162 6.33 -24.01 21.02
N ASN A 163 5.16 -24.64 20.97
CA ASN A 163 4.01 -24.31 21.84
C ASN A 163 4.12 -24.81 23.29
N SER A 164 5.16 -25.57 23.64
CA SER A 164 5.34 -26.12 24.99
C SER A 164 5.68 -25.07 26.06
N VAL A 165 6.02 -23.83 25.64
CA VAL A 165 6.42 -22.74 26.55
C VAL A 165 5.76 -21.43 26.11
N ILE A 166 4.45 -21.44 25.89
CA ILE A 166 3.69 -20.18 25.85
C ILE A 166 3.12 -20.00 27.26
N PRO A 167 3.74 -19.17 28.12
CA PRO A 167 3.19 -18.90 29.43
C PRO A 167 1.77 -18.38 29.31
N SER A 168 0.91 -18.81 30.24
CA SER A 168 -0.47 -18.36 30.32
C SER A 168 -0.51 -16.83 30.33
N PRO A 169 -1.49 -16.18 29.68
CA PRO A 169 -1.67 -14.73 29.78
C PRO A 169 -1.69 -14.22 31.23
N MET A 170 -2.15 -15.02 32.19
CA MET A 170 -2.08 -14.71 33.62
C MET A 170 -0.65 -14.77 34.18
N GLU A 171 0.16 -15.75 33.80
CA GLU A 171 1.56 -15.87 34.25
C GLU A 171 2.41 -14.70 33.75
N VAL A 172 2.17 -14.26 32.51
CA VAL A 172 2.82 -13.08 31.94
C VAL A 172 2.36 -11.79 32.63
N ALA A 173 1.05 -11.67 32.92
CA ALA A 173 0.51 -10.51 33.62
C ALA A 173 1.10 -10.36 35.03
N ASP A 174 1.26 -11.48 35.75
CA ASP A 174 1.83 -11.49 37.11
C ASP A 174 3.32 -11.10 37.10
N GLN A 175 4.09 -11.57 36.11
CA GLN A 175 5.50 -11.20 35.91
C GLN A 175 5.71 -9.73 35.49
N LEU A 176 4.73 -9.13 34.82
CA LEU A 176 4.78 -7.75 34.30
C LEU A 176 4.04 -6.74 35.20
N SER A 177 3.39 -7.20 36.27
CA SER A 177 2.56 -6.39 37.18
C SER A 177 3.28 -5.17 37.79
N HIS A 178 4.62 -5.19 37.85
CA HIS A 178 5.46 -4.11 38.36
C HIS A 178 6.21 -3.31 37.28
N GLN A 179 6.02 -3.63 36.00
CA GLN A 179 6.72 -2.95 34.91
C GLN A 179 5.86 -1.84 34.30
N THR A 180 6.29 -0.60 34.46
CA THR A 180 5.70 0.55 33.77
C THR A 180 6.08 0.50 32.30
N ILE A 181 5.11 0.57 31.39
CA ILE A 181 5.39 0.64 29.95
C ILE A 181 6.05 2.00 29.68
N PRO A 182 7.30 2.04 29.17
CA PRO A 182 7.97 3.30 28.91
C PRO A 182 7.27 4.05 27.78
N GLU A 183 7.09 5.37 27.97
CA GLU A 183 6.55 6.22 26.91
C GLU A 183 7.51 6.30 25.73
N LEU A 184 6.95 6.21 24.53
CA LEU A 184 7.70 6.47 23.31
C LEU A 184 8.01 7.96 23.22
N SER A 185 9.23 8.26 22.82
CA SER A 185 9.64 9.61 22.45
C SER A 185 9.31 9.91 21.00
N ILE A 186 9.06 11.19 20.71
CA ILE A 186 8.85 11.69 19.34
C ILE A 186 10.03 11.31 18.43
N GLY A 187 11.26 11.35 18.97
CA GLY A 187 12.48 10.96 18.24
C GLY A 187 12.48 9.49 17.79
N GLN A 188 12.02 8.58 18.65
CA GLN A 188 11.88 7.15 18.29
C GLN A 188 10.83 6.96 17.19
N VAL A 189 9.66 7.57 17.35
CA VAL A 189 8.57 7.48 16.37
C VAL A 189 8.98 8.06 15.03
N LYS A 190 9.62 9.23 15.03
CA LYS A 190 10.18 9.87 13.84
C LYS A 190 11.18 8.97 13.12
N ALA A 191 12.10 8.34 13.84
CA ALA A 191 13.06 7.41 13.26
C ALA A 191 12.37 6.21 12.58
N GLN A 192 11.28 5.70 13.17
CA GLN A 192 10.50 4.62 12.56
C GLN A 192 9.72 5.07 11.33
N LEU A 193 9.04 6.22 11.39
CA LEU A 193 8.32 6.78 10.23
C LEU A 193 9.26 7.01 9.05
N LYS A 194 10.46 7.55 9.30
CA LYS A 194 11.48 7.76 8.26
C LYS A 194 11.91 6.45 7.57
N ARG A 195 11.96 5.34 8.31
CA ARG A 195 12.37 4.02 7.80
C ARG A 195 11.28 3.30 7.00
N VAL A 196 10.04 3.76 7.05
CA VAL A 196 8.93 3.19 6.26
C VAL A 196 9.31 3.19 4.78
N ASN A 197 9.16 2.05 4.11
CA ASN A 197 9.50 1.94 2.69
C ASN A 197 8.46 2.70 1.84
N PRO A 198 8.83 3.82 1.18
CA PRO A 198 7.89 4.67 0.45
C PRO A 198 7.33 4.02 -0.82
N ARG A 199 7.87 2.86 -1.24
CA ARG A 199 7.44 2.14 -2.44
C ARG A 199 6.40 1.06 -2.16
N LYS A 200 6.09 0.78 -0.89
CA LYS A 200 5.04 -0.19 -0.54
C LYS A 200 3.65 0.34 -0.94
N ALA A 201 2.72 -0.60 -1.10
CA ALA A 201 1.33 -0.28 -1.37
C ALA A 201 0.72 0.50 -0.20
N THR A 202 -0.22 1.39 -0.53
CA THR A 202 -1.08 2.06 0.45
C THR A 202 -1.97 1.02 1.14
N GLY A 203 -2.09 1.11 2.46
CA GLY A 203 -2.95 0.26 3.27
C GLY A 203 -4.44 0.60 3.14
N GLY A 204 -5.26 -0.01 3.99
CA GLY A 204 -6.68 0.31 4.11
C GLY A 204 -6.93 1.70 4.72
N ASP A 205 -5.92 2.27 5.37
CA ASP A 205 -5.89 3.62 5.90
C ASP A 205 -5.97 4.70 4.81
N HIS A 206 -5.70 4.33 3.56
CA HIS A 206 -5.58 5.22 2.40
C HIS A 206 -4.48 6.28 2.55
N ILE A 207 -3.49 6.05 3.43
CA ILE A 207 -2.34 6.93 3.63
C ILE A 207 -1.13 6.30 2.95
N PRO A 208 -0.61 6.88 1.85
CA PRO A 208 0.52 6.29 1.16
C PRO A 208 1.78 6.24 2.05
N PRO A 209 2.56 5.14 2.07
CA PRO A 209 3.75 5.01 2.91
C PRO A 209 4.81 6.09 2.67
N TRP A 210 4.86 6.66 1.46
CA TRP A 210 5.77 7.76 1.16
C TRP A 210 5.38 9.07 1.84
N VAL A 211 4.11 9.26 2.24
CA VAL A 211 3.68 10.41 3.03
C VAL A 211 4.27 10.29 4.44
N LEU A 212 4.14 9.13 5.07
CA LEU A 212 4.72 8.85 6.39
C LEU A 212 6.25 9.01 6.39
N SER A 213 6.92 8.50 5.35
CA SER A 213 8.38 8.57 5.24
C SER A 213 8.89 9.98 4.91
N ASN A 214 8.18 10.76 4.10
CA ASN A 214 8.64 12.10 3.71
C ASN A 214 8.26 13.21 4.69
N PHE A 215 7.13 13.07 5.40
CA PHE A 215 6.59 14.06 6.35
C PHE A 215 6.66 13.55 7.78
N HIS A 216 7.75 12.84 8.09
CA HIS A 216 7.96 12.27 9.42
C HIS A 216 8.16 13.35 10.49
N GLU A 217 8.56 14.58 10.12
CA GLU A 217 8.75 15.68 11.08
C GLU A 217 7.39 16.17 11.60
N GLU A 218 6.46 16.38 10.68
CA GLU A 218 5.13 16.91 10.95
C GLU A 218 4.22 15.84 11.60
N LEU A 219 4.34 14.58 11.19
CA LEU A 219 3.47 13.50 11.66
C LEU A 219 3.97 12.83 12.95
N ALA A 220 5.27 12.88 13.27
CA ALA A 220 5.81 12.17 14.42
C ALA A 220 5.19 12.59 15.78
N PRO A 221 4.97 13.89 16.08
CA PRO A 221 4.36 14.29 17.35
C PRO A 221 2.96 13.68 17.54
N VAL A 222 2.14 13.78 16.50
CA VAL A 222 0.76 13.29 16.49
C VAL A 222 0.71 11.76 16.61
N MET A 223 1.55 11.07 15.84
CA MET A 223 1.64 9.60 15.89
C MET A 223 2.19 9.12 17.24
N CYS A 224 3.14 9.84 17.83
CA CYS A 224 3.68 9.52 19.16
C CYS A 224 2.60 9.60 20.23
N ASN A 225 1.78 10.65 20.20
CA ASN A 225 0.66 10.81 21.10
C ASN A 225 -0.36 9.64 20.97
N ILE A 226 -0.68 9.24 19.74
CA ILE A 226 -1.55 8.09 19.48
C ILE A 226 -0.93 6.80 20.01
N TYR A 227 0.34 6.53 19.71
CA TYR A 227 1.00 5.29 20.12
C TYR A 227 1.11 5.18 21.63
N ASN A 228 1.45 6.27 22.34
CA ASN A 228 1.47 6.27 23.79
C ASN A 228 0.08 6.03 24.39
N ALA A 229 -0.99 6.60 23.79
CA ALA A 229 -2.36 6.29 24.19
C ALA A 229 -2.72 4.82 23.98
N CYS A 230 -2.27 4.20 22.88
CA CYS A 230 -2.50 2.77 22.63
C CYS A 230 -1.79 1.91 23.69
N LEU A 231 -0.55 2.24 24.00
CA LEU A 231 0.27 1.52 24.98
C LEU A 231 -0.30 1.64 26.40
N GLN A 232 -0.71 2.84 26.81
CA GLN A 232 -1.31 3.08 28.13
C GLN A 232 -2.67 2.39 28.28
N GLN A 233 -3.49 2.36 27.23
CA GLN A 233 -4.84 1.77 27.28
C GLN A 233 -4.83 0.26 26.99
N GLY A 234 -3.74 -0.28 26.44
CA GLY A 234 -3.70 -1.64 25.92
C GLY A 234 -4.64 -1.87 24.72
N VAL A 235 -5.07 -0.80 24.05
CA VAL A 235 -6.05 -0.85 22.96
C VAL A 235 -5.44 -0.30 21.68
N PHE A 236 -5.48 -1.12 20.63
CA PHE A 236 -5.13 -0.69 19.28
C PHE A 236 -6.38 -0.38 18.45
N PRO A 237 -6.37 0.70 17.66
CA PRO A 237 -7.47 1.10 16.80
C PRO A 237 -7.94 -0.03 15.88
N MET A 238 -9.26 -0.19 15.74
CA MET A 238 -9.85 -1.24 14.90
C MET A 238 -9.44 -1.13 13.45
N LYS A 239 -9.34 0.10 12.91
CA LYS A 239 -8.87 0.34 11.55
C LYS A 239 -7.51 -0.29 11.26
N TRP A 240 -6.59 -0.33 12.23
CA TRP A 240 -5.28 -0.96 12.05
C TRP A 240 -5.35 -2.50 12.07
N LYS A 241 -6.33 -3.07 12.76
CA LYS A 241 -6.54 -4.53 12.85
C LYS A 241 -7.21 -5.09 11.61
N GLU A 242 -8.19 -4.37 11.06
CA GLU A 242 -8.87 -4.72 9.81
C GLU A 242 -7.87 -4.88 8.65
N GLU A 243 -6.84 -4.04 8.62
CA GLU A 243 -5.80 -4.07 7.58
C GLU A 243 -4.85 -5.27 7.67
N LEU A 244 -4.67 -5.85 8.87
CA LEU A 244 -3.84 -7.04 9.07
C LEU A 244 -4.56 -8.33 8.65
N GLY A 245 -5.83 -8.25 8.21
CA GLY A 245 -6.64 -9.42 7.90
C GLY A 245 -6.98 -10.26 9.13
N TRP A 246 -6.78 -9.73 10.34
CA TRP A 246 -7.11 -10.40 11.58
C TRP A 246 -8.62 -10.32 11.83
N TYR A 247 -9.37 -11.20 11.18
CA TYR A 247 -10.63 -11.66 11.74
C TYR A 247 -10.30 -12.86 12.63
N PRO A 248 -10.71 -12.90 13.91
CA PRO A 248 -10.98 -14.19 14.52
C PRO A 248 -12.00 -14.85 13.60
N TYR A 249 -11.64 -15.98 13.01
CA TYR A 249 -12.46 -16.78 12.10
C TYR A 249 -13.93 -16.77 12.58
N ARG A 250 -14.76 -15.90 12.01
CA ARG A 250 -16.20 -15.92 12.28
C ARG A 250 -16.69 -17.11 11.49
N ARG A 251 -16.77 -18.25 12.18
CA ARG A 251 -17.40 -19.47 11.67
C ARG A 251 -18.72 -19.00 11.06
N HIS A 252 -18.82 -19.01 9.74
CA HIS A 252 -20.09 -18.74 9.06
C HIS A 252 -21.03 -19.83 9.58
N GLN A 253 -21.90 -19.49 10.54
CA GLN A 253 -23.10 -20.29 10.74
C GLN A 253 -23.82 -20.21 9.41
N SER A 254 -23.84 -21.35 8.72
CA SER A 254 -24.44 -21.44 7.41
C SER A 254 -25.92 -21.11 7.57
N GLN A 255 -26.44 -20.22 6.74
CA GLN A 255 -27.88 -19.94 6.67
C GLN A 255 -28.72 -21.15 6.20
N ARG A 256 -28.18 -22.38 6.21
CA ARG A 256 -28.94 -23.60 5.95
C ARG A 256 -29.65 -24.14 7.19
N ASP A 257 -29.18 -23.82 8.39
CA ASP A 257 -29.74 -24.42 9.62
C ASP A 257 -31.04 -23.74 10.09
N GLN A 258 -31.32 -22.52 9.64
CA GLN A 258 -32.59 -21.81 9.94
C GLN A 258 -33.76 -22.27 9.07
N ARG A 259 -33.54 -22.99 7.96
CA ARG A 259 -34.63 -23.44 7.07
C ARG A 259 -35.23 -24.79 7.46
N ASN A 260 -34.58 -25.55 8.35
CA ASN A 260 -35.06 -26.86 8.78
C ASN A 260 -35.81 -26.83 10.14
N SER A 261 -35.97 -25.67 10.78
CA SER A 261 -36.74 -25.52 12.02
C SER A 261 -38.21 -25.13 11.80
N ASP A 262 -38.54 -24.53 10.65
CA ASP A 262 -39.91 -24.08 10.30
C ASP A 262 -40.66 -25.08 9.40
N ALA A 263 -40.12 -26.28 9.22
CA ALA A 263 -40.74 -27.36 8.45
C ALA A 263 -40.76 -28.65 9.27
N SER A 264 -41.52 -28.66 10.35
CA SER A 264 -42.10 -29.89 10.90
C SER A 264 -43.52 -29.58 11.39
N PRO A 265 -44.54 -30.27 10.85
CA PRO A 265 -45.92 -30.17 11.34
C PRO A 265 -46.09 -30.80 12.72
#